data_AF-A0A2E4NDY2-F1
#
_entry.id   AF-A0A2E4NDY2-F1
#
_cell.length_a   1.000
_cell.length_b   1.000
_cell.length_c   1.000
_cell.angle_alpha   90.00
_cell.angle_beta   90.00
_cell.angle_gamma   90.00
#
_symmetry.space_group_name_H-M   'P 1'
#
loop_
_entity.id
_entity.type
_entity.pdbx_description
1 polymer ?
#
loop_
_entity_poly.entity_id
_entity_poly.type
_entity_poly.pdbx_seq_one_letter_code
_entity_poly.pdbx_strand_id
1 'polypeptide(L)' 'MQVIYIPPKFLEEDRATLYEIIDQYRFGLLVAETDDGPMGTHLPFQLDGDVLVSQMARANAHWECFASGKEVLAIF' A
#
# COMPACT_ATOMS: atom_id res chain seq x y z
N MET A 1 -10.65 12.72 10.63
CA MET A 1 -10.52 11.44 9.91
C MET A 1 -11.81 10.67 10.11
N GLN A 2 -12.59 10.40 9.06
CA GLN A 2 -13.68 9.43 9.19
C GLN A 2 -13.03 8.05 9.20
N VAL A 3 -13.16 7.33 10.31
CA VAL A 3 -12.66 5.95 10.40
C VAL A 3 -13.57 5.10 9.51
N ILE A 4 -12.98 4.32 8.61
CA ILE A 4 -13.71 3.29 7.85
C ILE A 4 -14.38 2.35 8.87
N TYR A 5 -15.68 2.12 8.75
CA TYR A 5 -16.35 1.13 9.61
C TYR A 5 -15.89 -0.28 9.22
N ILE A 6 -15.18 -0.94 10.12
CA ILE A 6 -14.79 -2.34 9.98
C ILE A 6 -15.67 -3.14 10.96
N PRO A 7 -16.53 -4.05 10.47
CA PRO A 7 -17.29 -4.93 11.36
C PRO A 7 -16.34 -5.71 12.28
N PRO A 8 -16.67 -5.91 13.58
CA PRO A 8 -15.73 -6.51 14.55
C PRO A 8 -15.17 -7.87 14.13
N LYS A 9 -15.90 -8.65 13.32
CA LYS A 9 -15.46 -9.95 12.80
C LYS A 9 -14.32 -9.85 11.78
N PHE A 10 -14.14 -8.68 11.16
CA PHE A 10 -13.10 -8.42 10.16
C PHE A 10 -12.02 -7.46 10.67
N LEU A 11 -12.13 -7.01 11.92
CA LEU A 11 -11.13 -6.17 12.54
C LEU A 11 -10.01 -7.06 13.07
N GLU A 12 -8.86 -7.02 12.39
CA GLU A 12 -7.61 -7.57 12.89
C GLU A 12 -6.71 -6.41 13.34
N GLU A 13 -6.28 -6.44 14.60
CA GLU A 13 -5.45 -5.40 15.22
C GLU A 13 -4.09 -5.94 15.67
N ASP A 14 -3.89 -7.27 15.64
CA ASP A 14 -2.59 -7.86 15.93
C ASP A 14 -1.61 -7.58 14.79
N ARG A 15 -0.60 -6.76 15.10
CA ARG A 15 0.43 -6.37 14.14
C ARG A 15 1.19 -7.58 13.60
N ALA A 16 1.41 -8.63 14.40
CA ALA A 16 2.13 -9.81 13.93
C ALA A 16 1.32 -10.54 12.84
N THR A 17 0.03 -10.74 13.07
CA THR A 17 -0.90 -11.30 12.07
C THR A 17 -0.94 -10.45 10.79
N LEU A 18 -1.07 -9.12 10.91
CA LEU A 18 -1.06 -8.22 9.75
C LEU A 18 0.25 -8.30 8.95
N TYR A 19 1.39 -8.39 9.64
CA TYR A 19 2.70 -8.49 8.99
C TYR A 19 2.88 -9.83 8.29
N GLU A 20 2.37 -10.92 8.89
CA GLU A 20 2.34 -12.23 8.23
C GLU A 20 1.47 -12.22 6.97
N ILE A 21 0.32 -11.53 6.98
CA ILE A 21 -0.52 -11.37 5.78
C ILE A 21 0.26 -10.66 4.67
N ILE A 22 0.92 -9.53 4.98
CA ILE A 22 1.76 -8.81 4.00
C ILE A 22 2.86 -9.73 3.45
N ASP A 23 3.50 -10.51 4.32
CA ASP A 23 4.59 -11.42 3.94
C ASP A 23 4.11 -12.64 3.12
N GLN A 24 2.89 -13.11 3.34
CA GLN A 24 2.28 -14.19 2.55
C GLN A 24 1.75 -13.69 1.19
N TYR A 25 1.16 -12.49 1.16
CA TYR A 25 0.49 -11.90 0.00
C TYR A 25 1.23 -10.67 -0.53
N ARG A 26 2.53 -10.82 -0.80
CA ARG A 26 3.44 -9.72 -1.15
C ARG A 26 3.11 -8.94 -2.43
N PHE A 27 2.20 -9.42 -3.26
CA PHE A 27 1.82 -8.75 -4.50
C PHE A 27 0.64 -7.80 -4.29
N GLY A 28 0.91 -6.70 -3.59
CA GLY A 28 -0.09 -5.70 -3.22
C GLY A 28 -0.42 -4.71 -4.34
N LEU A 29 -1.46 -3.92 -4.13
CA LEU A 29 -1.85 -2.80 -4.98
C LEU A 29 -1.43 -1.48 -4.32
N LEU A 30 -0.54 -0.72 -4.97
CA LEU A 30 -0.26 0.67 -4.62
C LEU A 30 -1.30 1.57 -5.28
N VAL A 31 -1.86 2.52 -4.54
CA VAL A 31 -2.77 3.55 -5.03
C VAL A 31 -2.24 4.92 -4.63
N ALA A 32 -2.18 5.83 -5.60
CA ALA A 32 -1.85 7.24 -5.38
C ALA A 32 -2.87 8.15 -6.09
N GLU A 33 -3.04 9.35 -5.56
CA GLU A 33 -3.78 10.42 -6.22
C GLU A 33 -2.89 11.11 -7.27
N THR A 34 -3.42 11.31 -8.47
CA THR A 34 -2.81 12.15 -9.50
C THR A 34 -3.78 13.23 -9.97
N ASP A 35 -3.27 14.16 -10.78
CA ASP A 35 -4.09 15.19 -11.42
C ASP A 35 -5.13 14.61 -12.40
N ASP A 36 -4.88 13.40 -12.93
CA ASP A 36 -5.79 12.67 -13.83
C ASP A 36 -6.73 11.70 -13.09
N GLY A 37 -6.62 11.61 -11.76
CA GLY A 37 -7.41 10.74 -10.89
C GLY A 37 -6.58 9.70 -10.13
N PRO A 38 -7.22 8.70 -9.47
CA PRO A 38 -6.49 7.67 -8.75
C PRO A 38 -5.76 6.75 -9.73
N MET A 39 -4.48 6.50 -9.47
CA MET A 39 -3.68 5.52 -10.20
C MET A 39 -3.37 4.31 -9.31
N GLY A 40 -3.57 3.11 -9.87
CA GLY A 40 -3.23 1.85 -9.22
C GLY A 40 -2.07 1.14 -9.92
N THR A 41 -1.15 0.53 -9.17
CA THR A 41 -0.13 -0.36 -9.73
C THR A 41 0.13 -1.53 -8.80
N HIS A 42 0.01 -2.75 -9.33
CA HIS A 42 0.41 -3.94 -8.60
C HIS A 42 1.94 -4.04 -8.55
N LEU A 43 2.47 -4.26 -7.37
CA LEU A 43 3.91 -4.35 -7.13
C LEU A 43 4.23 -5.47 -6.13
N PRO A 44 5.38 -6.12 -6.26
CA PRO A 44 5.92 -6.93 -5.18
C PRO A 44 6.41 -6.02 -4.05
N PHE A 45 5.96 -6.25 -2.83
CA PHE A 45 6.42 -5.58 -1.64
C PHE A 45 7.20 -6.53 -0.74
N GLN A 46 8.15 -5.96 -0.02
CA GLN A 46 8.86 -6.60 1.09
C GLN A 46 8.65 -5.73 2.32
N LEU A 47 8.29 -6.35 3.44
CA LEU A 47 8.28 -5.68 4.72
C LEU A 47 9.68 -5.77 5.35
N ASP A 48 10.29 -4.63 5.63
CA ASP A 48 11.57 -4.49 6.33
C ASP A 48 11.32 -3.76 7.65
N GLY A 49 11.18 -4.53 8.74
CA GLY A 49 10.71 -4.01 10.01
C GLY A 49 9.25 -3.54 9.91
N ASP A 50 9.04 -2.23 9.88
CA ASP A 50 7.75 -1.57 9.70
C ASP A 50 7.66 -0.77 8.38
N VAL A 51 8.65 -0.91 7.50
CA VAL A 51 8.74 -0.20 6.22
C VAL A 51 8.42 -1.14 5.07
N LEU A 52 7.50 -0.72 4.19
CA LEU A 52 7.24 -1.40 2.93
C LEU A 52 8.24 -0.94 1.86
N VAL A 53 8.99 -1.88 1.32
CA VAL A 53 9.97 -1.67 0.24
C VAL A 53 9.46 -2.34 -1.03
N SER A 54 9.56 -1.64 -2.16
CA SER A 54 9.20 -2.18 -3.47
C SER A 54 10.09 -1.59 -4.56
N GLN A 55 10.06 -2.17 -5.75
CA GLN A 55 10.77 -1.67 -6.91
C GLN A 55 9.77 -1.27 -8.00
N MET A 56 9.88 -0.04 -8.47
CA MET A 56 9.11 0.47 -9.59
C MET A 56 10.05 0.87 -10.71
N ALA A 57 9.78 0.38 -11.92
CA ALA A 57 10.52 0.82 -13.10
C ALA A 57 10.27 2.32 -13.36
N ARG A 58 11.30 3.08 -13.73
CA ARG A 58 11.18 4.51 -14.08
C ARG A 58 10.20 4.79 -15.24
N ALA A 59 9.95 3.80 -16.09
CA ALA A 59 8.97 3.92 -17.17
C ALA A 59 7.50 3.94 -16.67
N ASN A 60 7.24 3.51 -15.44
CA ASN A 60 5.91 3.61 -14.83
C ASN A 60 5.77 4.99 -14.19
N ALA A 61 5.02 5.91 -14.82
CA ALA A 61 4.86 7.29 -14.33
C ALA A 61 4.39 7.41 -12.86
N HIS A 62 3.85 6.33 -12.27
CA HIS A 62 3.46 6.27 -10.85
C HIS A 62 4.57 6.63 -9.86
N TRP A 63 5.86 6.46 -10.18
CA TRP A 63 6.91 6.88 -9.24
C TRP A 63 6.94 8.41 -9.03
N GLU A 64 6.44 9.18 -9.99
CA GLU A 64 6.41 10.65 -9.92
C GLU A 64 5.47 11.14 -8.81
N CYS A 65 4.45 10.34 -8.46
CA CYS A 65 3.50 10.65 -7.39
C CYS A 65 4.21 10.87 -6.04
N PHE A 66 5.33 10.18 -5.79
CA PHE A 66 6.08 10.30 -4.54
C PHE A 66 6.80 11.65 -4.40
N ALA A 67 7.05 12.38 -5.49
CA ALA A 67 7.70 13.69 -5.44
C ALA A 67 6.82 14.76 -4.75
N SER A 68 5.51 14.56 -4.74
CA SER A 68 4.55 15.48 -4.12
C SER A 68 4.50 15.37 -2.59
N GLY A 69 5.03 14.28 -2.00
CA GLY A 69 4.90 13.99 -0.57
C GLY A 69 3.47 13.65 -0.11
N LYS A 70 2.53 13.47 -1.05
CA LYS A 70 1.16 13.02 -0.74
C LYS A 70 1.17 11.58 -0.20
N GLU A 71 0.18 11.28 0.63
CA GLU A 71 -0.04 9.93 1.13
C GLU A 71 -0.41 8.97 -0.01
N VAL A 72 -0.02 7.71 0.13
CA VAL A 72 -0.35 6.61 -0.77
C VAL A 72 -0.98 5.48 0.03
N LEU A 73 -1.79 4.66 -0.61
CA LEU A 73 -2.41 3.48 0.00
C LEU A 73 -1.82 2.21 -0.60
N ALA A 74 -1.35 1.30 0.23
CA ALA A 74 -1.01 -0.06 -0.17
C ALA A 74 -2.09 -1.04 0.34
N ILE A 75 -2.56 -1.92 -0.53
CA ILE A 75 -3.60 -2.93 -0.24
C ILE A 75 -2.99 -4.31 -0.46
N PHE A 76 -3.23 -5.22 0.49
CA PHE A 76 -2.75 -6.60 0.51
C PHE A 76 -3.93 -7.57 0.64
#